data_AF-A0A8T2HPJ0-F1
#
_entry.id   AF-A0A8T2HPJ0-F1
#
_cell.length_a   1.000
_cell.length_b   1.000
_cell.length_c   1.000
_cell.angle_alpha   90.00
_cell.angle_beta   90.00
_cell.angle_gamma   90.00
#
_symmetry.space_group_name_H-M   'P 1'
#
loop_
_entity.id
_entity.type
_entity.pdbx_description
1 polymer ?
#
loop_
_entity_poly.entity_id
_entity_poly.type
_entity_poly.pdbx_seq_one_letter_code
_entity_poly.pdbx_strand_id
1 'polypeptide(L)'
;MEDKALQRLNILNGHLVAPSSSHIACNALAAQPTVTSSSHSGLSQSSSTAQGSSTYASATGQPSSYARVHGEVSKTPVEWRSIPSVSKETLQEVKYEKSLGEGIAKIIINRPEKRNAFTPRTVQELSLCFADARDDPAVGVVILTGEGSLAFCSGGDQSVRGKGGYVGTDGIPRLNVLDLQMQIRRLPKPVVAMVAGYAVGGGHILHMVCDITIAADNAVFGQTGPKVGSFDAGYGSTHMARLVGQKKAREIWFLARLYNAQEALDMGLVNTVVPLGRLESTTEQWCREIVRNSPTALRLIKAAMNAAEDGQAGIQQLGGDATMLFYQSEEGNEGREAYLEKRPPNFEKFRRLP
;
A
#
# COMPACT_ATOMS: atom_id res chain seq x y z
N MET A 1 -39.62 13.83 -47.89
CA MET A 1 -39.63 14.70 -46.68
C MET A 1 -38.23 14.72 -46.10
N GLU A 2 -37.29 15.21 -46.89
CA GLU A 2 -35.90 15.46 -46.52
C GLU A 2 -35.71 16.96 -46.75
N ASP A 3 -35.86 17.82 -45.72
CA ASP A 3 -35.31 19.19 -45.79
C ASP A 3 -35.40 20.07 -44.51
N LYS A 4 -35.16 19.57 -43.28
CA LYS A 4 -35.14 20.46 -42.09
C LYS A 4 -34.17 20.08 -40.96
N ALA A 5 -32.90 19.77 -41.27
CA ALA A 5 -31.89 19.56 -40.22
C ALA A 5 -30.48 20.11 -40.52
N LEU A 6 -30.31 20.97 -41.54
CA LEU A 6 -29.00 21.51 -41.94
C LEU A 6 -28.96 23.04 -41.99
N GLN A 7 -29.50 23.71 -40.96
CA GLN A 7 -29.45 25.17 -40.88
C GLN A 7 -29.28 25.70 -39.46
N ARG A 8 -28.26 25.23 -38.72
CA ARG A 8 -27.72 25.90 -37.51
C ARG A 8 -26.21 25.65 -37.32
N LEU A 9 -25.42 25.79 -38.40
CA LEU A 9 -23.99 26.03 -38.31
C LEU A 9 -23.70 27.45 -38.85
N ASN A 10 -22.81 28.18 -38.18
CA ASN A 10 -22.28 29.52 -38.48
C ASN A 10 -23.00 30.73 -37.87
N ILE A 11 -22.86 30.95 -36.55
CA ILE A 11 -22.58 32.28 -35.99
C ILE A 11 -21.74 32.09 -34.72
N LEU A 12 -20.45 32.46 -34.76
CA LEU A 12 -19.62 33.05 -33.69
C LEU A 12 -18.14 32.92 -34.07
N ASN A 13 -17.71 33.75 -35.03
CA ASN A 13 -16.31 34.17 -35.17
C ASN A 13 -16.25 35.63 -34.71
N GLY A 14 -15.48 35.90 -33.65
CA GLY A 14 -15.32 37.24 -33.11
C GLY A 14 -14.45 37.25 -31.87
N HIS A 15 -13.16 37.47 -32.10
CA HIS A 15 -12.12 38.05 -31.25
C HIS A 15 -12.46 38.41 -29.79
N LEU A 16 -11.56 38.07 -28.85
CA LEU A 16 -10.76 39.06 -28.09
C LEU A 16 -9.75 38.37 -27.14
N VAL A 17 -8.47 38.58 -27.47
CA VAL A 17 -7.37 39.02 -26.58
C VAL A 17 -6.80 38.06 -25.54
N ALA A 18 -5.58 37.60 -25.84
CA ALA A 18 -4.64 36.99 -24.90
C ALA A 18 -4.01 38.04 -23.96
N PRO A 19 -3.80 37.74 -22.67
CA PRO A 19 -3.03 38.61 -21.80
C PRO A 19 -1.53 38.42 -22.03
N SER A 20 -0.88 39.58 -22.16
CA SER A 20 0.53 39.84 -22.41
C SER A 20 1.47 39.26 -21.36
N SER A 21 2.57 38.69 -21.84
CA SER A 21 3.78 38.34 -21.10
C SER A 21 4.46 39.59 -20.53
N SER A 22 4.36 39.78 -19.21
CA SER A 22 5.19 40.73 -18.48
C SER A 22 6.53 40.07 -18.12
N HIS A 23 7.56 40.43 -18.88
CA HIS A 23 8.95 40.27 -18.49
C HIS A 23 9.21 41.06 -17.20
N ILE A 24 9.54 40.35 -16.12
CA ILE A 24 10.26 40.93 -14.98
C ILE A 24 11.60 40.20 -14.93
N ALA A 25 12.63 40.88 -15.43
CA ALA A 25 14.01 40.59 -15.09
C ALA A 25 14.21 40.95 -13.62
N CYS A 26 14.62 39.99 -12.80
CA CYS A 26 15.16 40.28 -11.47
C CYS A 26 16.57 39.69 -11.39
N ASN A 27 17.48 40.57 -11.01
CA ASN A 27 18.92 40.44 -11.12
C ASN A 27 19.50 39.27 -10.33
N ALA A 28 20.55 38.69 -10.92
CA ALA A 28 21.51 37.85 -10.26
C ALA A 28 22.18 38.58 -9.09
N LEU A 29 22.19 37.94 -7.92
CA LEU A 29 23.21 38.13 -6.89
C LEU A 29 23.73 36.74 -6.51
N ALA A 30 24.87 36.40 -7.09
CA ALA A 30 25.67 35.27 -6.70
C ALA A 30 26.30 35.57 -5.34
N ALA A 31 26.04 34.72 -4.35
CA ALA A 31 26.81 34.65 -3.11
C ALA A 31 27.35 33.22 -3.00
N GLN A 32 28.62 33.05 -3.37
CA GLN A 32 29.40 31.88 -2.99
C GLN A 32 29.82 32.01 -1.51
N PRO A 33 29.89 30.90 -0.78
CA PRO A 33 30.91 30.75 0.24
C PRO A 33 31.96 29.73 -0.21
N THR A 34 33.18 30.23 -0.20
CA THR A 34 34.47 29.57 -0.29
C THR A 34 34.58 28.24 0.44
N VAL A 35 35.15 27.26 -0.27
CA VAL A 35 35.73 26.03 0.26
C VAL A 35 36.99 26.36 1.07
N THR A 36 37.05 25.89 2.31
CA THR A 36 38.32 25.70 3.02
C THR A 36 38.41 24.27 3.53
N SER A 37 39.32 23.52 2.93
CA SER A 37 39.76 22.20 3.34
C SER A 37 40.63 22.29 4.59
N SER A 38 40.30 21.52 5.63
CA SER A 38 41.27 21.17 6.67
C SER A 38 41.08 19.70 7.05
N SER A 39 42.10 18.92 6.69
CA SER A 39 42.34 17.56 7.11
C SER A 39 42.59 17.48 8.62
N HIS A 40 41.84 16.65 9.34
CA HIS A 40 42.33 16.02 10.55
C HIS A 40 41.81 14.59 10.70
N SER A 41 42.78 13.68 10.69
CA SER A 41 42.74 12.31 11.17
C SER A 41 42.42 12.26 12.67
N GLY A 42 41.51 11.37 13.08
CA GLY A 42 41.27 11.09 14.50
C GLY A 42 40.21 10.01 14.69
N LEU A 43 40.68 8.78 14.92
CA LEU A 43 39.88 7.65 15.37
C LEU A 43 39.23 7.95 16.73
N SER A 44 37.92 7.76 16.84
CA SER A 44 37.30 7.24 18.06
C SER A 44 35.97 6.57 17.72
N GLN A 45 35.97 5.25 17.71
CA GLN A 45 34.76 4.44 17.80
C GLN A 45 34.15 4.70 19.18
N SER A 46 33.12 5.54 19.26
CA SER A 46 32.22 5.58 20.39
C SER A 46 31.05 4.64 20.10
N SER A 47 31.09 3.46 20.69
CA SER A 47 29.93 2.58 20.85
C SER A 47 28.88 3.30 21.69
N SER A 48 27.98 4.04 21.03
CA SER A 48 26.80 4.58 21.69
C SER A 48 25.81 3.43 21.88
N THR A 49 25.69 3.01 23.13
CA THR A 49 24.58 2.22 23.64
C THR A 49 23.26 2.78 23.10
N ALA A 50 22.44 1.89 22.53
CA ALA A 50 21.12 2.20 22.01
C ALA A 50 20.19 2.70 23.14
N GLN A 51 20.23 4.00 23.42
CA GLN A 51 19.14 4.66 24.11
C GLN A 51 17.93 4.61 23.17
N GLY A 52 16.86 3.95 23.62
CA GLY A 52 15.65 3.77 22.83
C GLY A 52 15.15 5.11 22.31
N SER A 53 15.25 5.32 20.99
CA SER A 53 14.67 6.49 20.35
C SER A 53 13.16 6.41 20.54
N SER A 54 12.57 7.42 21.18
CA SER A 54 11.12 7.56 21.22
C SER A 54 10.55 7.54 19.80
N THR A 55 9.43 6.85 19.57
CA THR A 55 8.71 6.86 18.28
C THR A 55 8.26 8.27 17.89
N TYR A 56 8.20 9.20 18.85
CA TYR A 56 7.77 10.56 18.64
C TYR A 56 8.96 11.50 18.65
N ALA A 57 9.20 12.15 17.50
CA ALA A 57 10.18 13.20 17.40
C ALA A 57 9.84 14.35 18.37
N SER A 58 10.89 14.93 18.96
CA SER A 58 10.78 16.14 19.78
C SER A 58 11.81 17.15 19.33
N ALA A 59 11.35 18.37 19.06
CA ALA A 59 12.22 19.49 18.75
C ALA A 59 13.14 19.88 19.93
N THR A 60 12.78 19.52 21.17
CA THR A 60 13.50 19.90 22.39
C THR A 60 14.24 18.74 23.05
N GLY A 61 14.17 17.53 22.48
CA GLY A 61 14.66 16.30 23.09
C GLY A 61 13.85 15.79 24.29
N GLN A 62 12.86 16.55 24.77
CA GLN A 62 11.92 16.14 25.82
C GLN A 62 10.70 15.46 25.22
N PRO A 63 10.09 14.44 25.86
CA PRO A 63 8.88 13.81 25.35
C PRO A 63 7.78 14.85 25.06
N SER A 64 7.25 14.86 23.83
CA SER A 64 6.18 15.77 23.45
C SER A 64 4.90 15.49 24.26
N SER A 65 3.98 16.46 24.35
CA SER A 65 2.65 16.20 24.92
C SER A 65 1.94 15.05 24.20
N TYR A 66 2.14 14.94 22.88
CA TYR A 66 1.65 13.85 22.06
C TYR A 66 2.23 12.49 22.50
N ALA A 67 3.55 12.42 22.71
CA ALA A 67 4.21 11.22 23.22
C ALA A 67 3.68 10.79 24.59
N ARG A 68 3.35 11.76 25.46
CA ARG A 68 2.76 11.47 26.79
C ARG A 68 1.34 10.93 26.72
N VAL A 69 0.53 11.40 25.76
CA VAL A 69 -0.86 10.94 25.60
C VAL A 69 -0.92 9.58 24.93
N HIS A 70 -0.14 9.37 23.87
CA HIS A 70 -0.26 8.18 23.04
C HIS A 70 0.71 7.05 23.44
N GLY A 71 1.84 7.38 24.05
CA GLY A 71 2.82 6.41 24.56
C GLY A 71 3.39 5.46 23.50
N GLU A 72 4.22 4.51 23.94
CA GLU A 72 4.74 3.44 23.10
C GLU A 72 3.77 2.23 23.07
N VAL A 73 3.96 1.35 22.09
CA VAL A 73 3.29 0.04 22.02
C VAL A 73 4.13 -1.04 22.69
N SER A 74 3.53 -2.19 22.99
CA SER A 74 4.28 -3.32 23.52
C SER A 74 5.39 -3.74 22.56
N LYS A 75 6.53 -4.13 23.13
CA LYS A 75 7.67 -4.75 22.42
C LYS A 75 7.74 -6.26 22.64
N THR A 76 6.79 -6.83 23.40
CA THR A 76 6.69 -8.28 23.60
C THR A 76 6.40 -8.97 22.27
N PRO A 77 6.96 -10.16 22.01
CA PRO A 77 6.59 -10.94 20.82
C PRO A 77 5.07 -11.19 20.77
N VAL A 78 4.48 -11.13 19.59
CA VAL A 78 3.06 -11.48 19.41
C VAL A 78 2.87 -12.99 19.58
N GLU A 79 1.81 -13.38 20.29
CA GLU A 79 1.35 -14.76 20.32
C GLU A 79 0.44 -15.04 19.13
N TRP A 80 0.78 -16.06 18.33
CA TRP A 80 0.11 -16.38 17.08
C TRP A 80 -0.74 -17.65 17.19
N ARG A 81 -1.97 -17.59 16.67
CA ARG A 81 -2.81 -18.77 16.43
C ARG A 81 -2.79 -19.11 14.94
N SER A 82 -2.32 -20.31 14.60
CA SER A 82 -2.34 -20.82 13.23
C SER A 82 -3.76 -21.14 12.77
N ILE A 83 -4.06 -20.80 11.51
CA ILE A 83 -5.32 -21.02 10.82
C ILE A 83 -5.02 -21.94 9.62
N PRO A 84 -5.11 -23.27 9.78
CA PRO A 84 -4.67 -24.22 8.75
C PRO A 84 -5.64 -24.31 7.56
N SER A 85 -6.87 -23.81 7.70
CA SER A 85 -7.88 -23.83 6.65
C SER A 85 -8.76 -22.58 6.67
N VAL A 86 -9.20 -22.14 5.50
CA VAL A 86 -10.10 -21.00 5.29
C VAL A 86 -11.20 -21.43 4.32
N SER A 87 -12.46 -21.14 4.63
CA SER A 87 -13.60 -21.53 3.77
C SER A 87 -13.63 -23.02 3.39
N LYS A 88 -13.23 -23.90 4.34
CA LYS A 88 -13.10 -25.36 4.18
C LYS A 88 -11.94 -25.83 3.27
N GLU A 89 -11.10 -24.92 2.78
CA GLU A 89 -9.90 -25.25 2.03
C GLU A 89 -8.68 -25.28 2.97
N THR A 90 -7.93 -26.39 2.96
CA THR A 90 -6.66 -26.51 3.69
C THR A 90 -5.56 -25.80 2.92
N LEU A 91 -4.86 -24.87 3.58
CA LEU A 91 -3.78 -24.10 2.97
C LEU A 91 -2.51 -24.96 2.82
N GLN A 92 -1.87 -24.89 1.65
CA GLN A 92 -0.70 -25.72 1.32
C GLN A 92 0.52 -24.87 0.96
N GLU A 93 0.32 -23.82 0.18
CA GLU A 93 1.37 -22.92 -0.32
C GLU A 93 1.39 -21.58 0.42
N VAL A 94 0.47 -21.39 1.37
CA VAL A 94 0.36 -20.22 2.25
C VAL A 94 0.19 -20.69 3.70
N LYS A 95 0.83 -20.01 4.65
CA LYS A 95 0.48 -20.10 6.08
C LYS A 95 -0.32 -18.87 6.47
N TYR A 96 -1.27 -19.06 7.37
CA TYR A 96 -2.12 -17.98 7.86
C TYR A 96 -2.20 -18.03 9.39
N GLU A 97 -1.99 -16.89 10.02
CA GLU A 97 -1.95 -16.76 11.47
C GLU A 97 -2.72 -15.51 11.91
N LYS A 98 -3.34 -15.56 13.08
CA LYS A 98 -3.97 -14.40 13.73
C LYS A 98 -3.39 -14.22 15.12
N SER A 99 -3.02 -12.99 15.47
CA SER A 99 -2.55 -12.64 16.80
C SER A 99 -3.65 -12.87 17.84
N LEU A 100 -3.29 -13.32 19.03
CA LEU A 100 -4.21 -13.41 20.17
C LEU A 100 -4.39 -12.03 20.82
N GLY A 101 -5.56 -11.41 20.60
CA GLY A 101 -5.95 -10.16 21.27
C GLY A 101 -5.30 -8.88 20.74
N GLU A 102 -4.49 -8.94 19.68
CA GLU A 102 -3.78 -7.76 19.15
C GLU A 102 -4.33 -7.20 17.83
N GLY A 103 -5.27 -7.92 17.20
CA GLY A 103 -5.91 -7.48 15.96
C GLY A 103 -5.01 -7.47 14.72
N ILE A 104 -4.02 -8.35 14.67
CA ILE A 104 -3.09 -8.52 13.56
C ILE A 104 -3.33 -9.88 12.89
N ALA A 105 -3.46 -9.90 11.57
CA ALA A 105 -3.42 -11.13 10.77
C ALA A 105 -2.08 -11.20 10.00
N LYS A 106 -1.47 -12.38 9.89
CA LYS A 106 -0.21 -12.58 9.18
C LYS A 106 -0.39 -13.66 8.11
N ILE A 107 -0.18 -13.26 6.85
CA ILE A 107 -0.29 -14.11 5.66
C ILE A 107 1.12 -14.32 5.11
N ILE A 108 1.52 -15.59 4.97
CA ILE A 108 2.90 -15.97 4.66
C ILE A 108 2.91 -16.85 3.41
N ILE A 109 3.59 -16.43 2.34
CA ILE A 109 3.83 -17.31 1.19
C ILE A 109 4.82 -18.39 1.61
N ASN A 110 4.45 -19.66 1.49
CA ASN A 110 5.18 -20.81 2.02
C ASN A 110 5.71 -21.73 0.92
N ARG A 111 6.59 -21.19 0.07
CA ARG A 111 7.31 -21.93 -0.99
C ARG A 111 8.80 -21.53 -1.04
N PRO A 112 9.54 -21.58 0.08
CA PRO A 112 10.90 -21.04 0.18
C PRO A 112 11.89 -21.70 -0.80
N GLU A 113 11.66 -22.97 -1.13
CA GLU A 113 12.43 -23.76 -2.12
C GLU A 113 12.33 -23.20 -3.55
N LYS A 114 11.27 -22.43 -3.84
CA LYS A 114 11.07 -21.67 -5.08
C LYS A 114 11.17 -20.16 -4.86
N ARG A 115 11.88 -19.70 -3.81
CA ARG A 115 11.98 -18.27 -3.47
C ARG A 115 10.61 -17.61 -3.35
N ASN A 116 9.65 -18.33 -2.77
CA ASN A 116 8.28 -17.88 -2.57
C ASN A 116 7.61 -17.38 -3.87
N ALA A 117 7.93 -18.01 -5.01
CA ALA A 117 7.20 -17.78 -6.25
C ALA A 117 5.74 -18.22 -6.09
N PHE A 118 4.78 -17.48 -6.66
CA PHE A 118 3.36 -17.86 -6.59
C PHE A 118 2.92 -18.66 -7.82
N THR A 119 2.14 -19.71 -7.57
CA THR A 119 1.33 -20.42 -8.57
C THR A 119 -0.11 -19.89 -8.54
N PRO A 120 -1.00 -20.31 -9.45
CA PRO A 120 -2.44 -20.02 -9.33
C PRO A 120 -3.05 -20.48 -8.00
N ARG A 121 -2.56 -21.58 -7.41
CA ARG A 121 -2.98 -22.04 -6.07
C ARG A 121 -2.54 -21.07 -5.00
N THR A 122 -1.26 -20.67 -5.00
CA THR A 122 -0.76 -19.67 -4.03
C THR A 122 -1.63 -18.41 -4.06
N VAL A 123 -1.95 -17.90 -5.26
CA VAL A 123 -2.80 -16.70 -5.41
C VAL A 123 -4.21 -16.93 -4.86
N GLN A 124 -4.81 -18.10 -5.10
CA GLN A 124 -6.12 -18.46 -4.56
C GLN A 124 -6.10 -18.52 -3.03
N GLU A 125 -5.11 -19.19 -2.44
CA GLU A 125 -4.95 -19.30 -0.98
C GLU A 125 -4.72 -17.93 -0.33
N LEU A 126 -3.89 -17.08 -0.93
CA LEU A 126 -3.73 -15.68 -0.50
C LEU A 126 -5.06 -14.94 -0.53
N SER A 127 -5.83 -15.08 -1.60
CA SER A 127 -7.12 -14.41 -1.75
C SER A 127 -8.15 -14.87 -0.72
N LEU A 128 -8.18 -16.16 -0.37
CA LEU A 128 -8.98 -16.70 0.72
C LEU A 128 -8.59 -16.08 2.07
N CYS A 129 -7.28 -16.02 2.37
CA CYS A 129 -6.79 -15.43 3.61
C CYS A 129 -7.14 -13.93 3.72
N PHE A 130 -7.01 -13.17 2.62
CA PHE A 130 -7.40 -11.75 2.60
C PHE A 130 -8.92 -11.55 2.74
N ALA A 131 -9.74 -12.47 2.21
CA ALA A 131 -11.20 -12.43 2.38
C ALA A 131 -11.59 -12.70 3.84
N ASP A 132 -11.01 -13.73 4.46
CA ASP A 132 -11.21 -13.99 5.89
C ASP A 132 -10.72 -12.81 6.75
N ALA A 133 -9.53 -12.28 6.48
CA ALA A 133 -9.00 -11.12 7.19
C ALA A 133 -9.87 -9.87 7.01
N ARG A 134 -10.53 -9.69 5.87
CA ARG A 134 -11.46 -8.58 5.61
C ARG A 134 -12.67 -8.65 6.53
N ASP A 135 -13.28 -9.83 6.64
CA ASP A 135 -14.57 -10.03 7.28
C ASP A 135 -14.47 -10.37 8.78
N ASP A 136 -13.26 -10.65 9.29
CA ASP A 136 -13.02 -10.79 10.73
C ASP A 136 -12.96 -9.40 11.42
N PRO A 137 -13.95 -9.03 12.26
CA PRO A 137 -13.97 -7.71 12.91
C PRO A 137 -12.86 -7.54 13.96
N ALA A 138 -12.22 -8.61 14.42
CA ALA A 138 -11.10 -8.53 15.37
C ALA A 138 -9.79 -8.12 14.68
N VAL A 139 -9.66 -8.32 13.37
CA VAL A 139 -8.45 -7.95 12.61
C VAL A 139 -8.52 -6.47 12.22
N GLY A 140 -7.52 -5.67 12.60
CA GLY A 140 -7.36 -4.27 12.23
C GLY A 140 -6.26 -4.01 11.19
N VAL A 141 -5.28 -4.90 11.07
CA VAL A 141 -4.14 -4.78 10.14
C VAL A 141 -3.67 -6.16 9.66
N VAL A 142 -3.16 -6.23 8.43
CA VAL A 142 -2.65 -7.47 7.82
C VAL A 142 -1.16 -7.33 7.51
N ILE A 143 -0.36 -8.32 7.90
CA ILE A 143 1.03 -8.49 7.46
C ILE A 143 1.04 -9.47 6.29
N LEU A 144 1.70 -9.11 5.20
CA LEU A 144 2.07 -10.02 4.10
C LEU A 144 3.58 -10.25 4.13
N THR A 145 4.01 -11.52 4.13
CA THR A 145 5.44 -11.88 4.13
C THR A 145 5.70 -13.17 3.33
N GLY A 146 6.98 -13.51 3.15
CA GLY A 146 7.42 -14.82 2.69
C GLY A 146 7.98 -15.67 3.82
N GLU A 147 7.88 -16.99 3.70
CA GLU A 147 8.53 -17.94 4.60
C GLU A 147 10.05 -17.89 4.43
N GLY A 148 10.76 -17.90 5.56
CA GLY A 148 12.22 -17.84 5.60
C GLY A 148 12.79 -16.45 5.33
N SER A 149 14.11 -16.33 5.28
CA SER A 149 14.82 -15.04 5.20
C SER A 149 15.30 -14.66 3.80
N LEU A 150 15.14 -15.56 2.82
CA LEU A 150 15.79 -15.43 1.53
C LEU A 150 14.90 -14.77 0.47
N ALA A 151 13.58 -14.86 0.58
CA ALA A 151 12.68 -14.24 -0.37
C ALA A 151 11.36 -13.86 0.31
N PHE A 152 10.91 -12.63 0.07
CA PHE A 152 9.52 -12.26 0.26
C PHE A 152 8.68 -12.96 -0.80
N CYS A 153 8.99 -12.70 -2.07
CA CYS A 153 8.33 -13.32 -3.22
C CYS A 153 9.13 -13.03 -4.50
N SER A 154 9.36 -14.05 -5.33
CA SER A 154 10.05 -13.91 -6.62
C SER A 154 9.11 -13.74 -7.83
N GLY A 155 7.80 -13.56 -7.58
CA GLY A 155 6.78 -13.40 -8.61
C GLY A 155 6.16 -14.71 -9.06
N GLY A 156 5.53 -14.70 -10.24
CA GLY A 156 4.85 -15.89 -10.73
C GLY A 156 5.82 -17.00 -11.13
N ASP A 157 5.56 -18.21 -10.66
CA ASP A 157 6.38 -19.38 -10.90
C ASP A 157 6.45 -19.70 -12.40
N GLN A 158 7.63 -19.49 -13.00
CA GLN A 158 7.82 -19.67 -14.44
C GLN A 158 7.63 -21.12 -14.88
N SER A 159 7.76 -22.11 -13.97
CA SER A 159 7.58 -23.52 -14.32
C SER A 159 6.14 -23.90 -14.67
N VAL A 160 5.16 -23.07 -14.27
CA VAL A 160 3.74 -23.26 -14.58
C VAL A 160 3.18 -22.18 -15.52
N ARG A 161 4.05 -21.36 -16.13
CA ARG A 161 3.65 -20.38 -17.14
C ARG A 161 3.44 -21.08 -18.49
N GLY A 162 2.23 -20.99 -19.02
CA GLY A 162 1.84 -21.52 -20.32
C GLY A 162 1.34 -20.44 -21.30
N LYS A 163 0.71 -20.89 -22.38
CA LYS A 163 0.03 -19.99 -23.33
C LYS A 163 -1.19 -19.37 -22.64
N GLY A 164 -1.20 -18.05 -22.52
CA GLY A 164 -2.31 -17.28 -21.95
C GLY A 164 -2.21 -16.97 -20.44
N GLY A 165 -1.21 -17.47 -19.72
CA GLY A 165 -1.03 -17.17 -18.29
C GLY A 165 -0.37 -18.31 -17.50
N TYR A 166 -0.52 -18.25 -16.18
CA TYR A 166 -0.10 -19.31 -15.26
C TYR A 166 -1.18 -20.38 -15.16
N VAL A 167 -0.80 -21.65 -15.31
CA VAL A 167 -1.73 -22.78 -15.42
C VAL A 167 -1.76 -23.56 -14.12
N GLY A 168 -2.93 -23.68 -13.51
CA GLY A 168 -3.14 -24.45 -12.30
C GLY A 168 -3.43 -25.93 -12.59
N THR A 169 -3.78 -26.70 -11.57
CA THR A 169 -4.15 -28.13 -11.70
C THR A 169 -5.42 -28.35 -12.51
N ASP A 170 -6.24 -27.31 -12.70
CA ASP A 170 -7.45 -27.35 -13.51
C ASP A 170 -7.21 -27.04 -15.00
N GLY A 171 -5.95 -26.78 -15.40
CA GLY A 171 -5.57 -26.52 -16.78
C GLY A 171 -5.96 -25.14 -17.32
N ILE A 172 -6.57 -24.27 -16.50
CA ILE A 172 -7.03 -22.96 -16.96
C ILE A 172 -5.91 -21.91 -16.76
N PRO A 173 -5.44 -21.24 -17.83
CA PRO A 173 -4.44 -20.19 -17.72
C PRO A 173 -5.03 -18.93 -17.08
N ARG A 174 -4.30 -18.33 -16.13
CA ARG A 174 -4.74 -17.16 -15.35
C ARG A 174 -3.65 -16.10 -15.18
N LEU A 175 -4.11 -14.87 -14.95
CA LEU A 175 -3.34 -13.75 -14.39
C LEU A 175 -4.04 -13.19 -13.14
N ASN A 176 -4.65 -14.07 -12.35
CA ASN A 176 -5.49 -13.73 -11.18
C ASN A 176 -4.73 -13.07 -10.02
N VAL A 177 -3.40 -12.95 -10.11
CA VAL A 177 -2.65 -12.06 -9.19
C VAL A 177 -3.11 -10.61 -9.31
N LEU A 178 -3.66 -10.21 -10.47
CA LEU A 178 -4.27 -8.88 -10.65
C LEU A 178 -5.52 -8.70 -9.77
N ASP A 179 -6.33 -9.75 -9.61
CA ASP A 179 -7.49 -9.73 -8.70
C ASP A 179 -7.03 -9.62 -7.24
N LEU A 180 -5.96 -10.33 -6.88
CA LEU A 180 -5.35 -10.23 -5.56
C LEU A 180 -4.79 -8.82 -5.28
N GLN A 181 -4.11 -8.19 -6.25
CA GLN A 181 -3.65 -6.80 -6.13
C GLN A 181 -4.83 -5.86 -5.83
N MET A 182 -5.93 -5.99 -6.57
CA MET A 182 -7.16 -5.21 -6.32
C MET A 182 -7.77 -5.51 -4.95
N GLN A 183 -7.73 -6.76 -4.49
CA GLN A 183 -8.22 -7.16 -3.18
C GLN A 183 -7.43 -6.49 -2.05
N ILE A 184 -6.09 -6.47 -2.16
CA ILE A 184 -5.20 -5.78 -1.21
C ILE A 184 -5.48 -4.27 -1.22
N ARG A 185 -5.53 -3.66 -2.41
CA ARG A 185 -5.76 -2.23 -2.60
C ARG A 185 -7.09 -1.77 -1.98
N ARG A 186 -8.16 -2.53 -2.20
CA ARG A 186 -9.53 -2.23 -1.71
C ARG A 186 -9.82 -2.76 -0.30
N LEU A 187 -8.86 -3.43 0.35
CA LEU A 187 -9.06 -3.91 1.71
C LEU A 187 -9.30 -2.69 2.63
N PRO A 188 -10.38 -2.66 3.43
CA PRO A 188 -10.67 -1.54 4.32
C PRO A 188 -9.79 -1.53 5.60
N LYS A 189 -8.65 -2.21 5.54
CA LYS A 189 -7.67 -2.42 6.62
C LYS A 189 -6.27 -2.18 6.03
N PRO A 190 -5.34 -1.58 6.77
CA PRO A 190 -3.96 -1.44 6.32
C PRO A 190 -3.29 -2.80 6.09
N VAL A 191 -2.44 -2.88 5.08
CA VAL A 191 -1.63 -4.04 4.73
C VAL A 191 -0.15 -3.65 4.76
N VAL A 192 0.64 -4.36 5.55
CA VAL A 192 2.08 -4.15 5.72
C VAL A 192 2.84 -5.28 5.03
N ALA A 193 3.63 -4.97 4.01
CA ALA A 193 4.61 -5.90 3.46
C ALA A 193 5.83 -5.97 4.39
N MET A 194 6.10 -7.14 4.94
CA MET A 194 7.29 -7.44 5.72
C MET A 194 8.29 -8.18 4.83
N VAL A 195 9.32 -7.47 4.36
CA VAL A 195 10.17 -7.95 3.26
C VAL A 195 11.54 -8.38 3.78
N ALA A 196 11.79 -9.70 3.78
CA ALA A 196 13.13 -10.28 3.91
C ALA A 196 13.61 -10.84 2.56
N GLY A 197 14.86 -10.56 2.19
CA GLY A 197 15.44 -11.05 0.95
C GLY A 197 14.75 -10.56 -0.33
N TYR A 198 14.62 -11.41 -1.35
CA TYR A 198 14.14 -11.02 -2.68
C TYR A 198 12.63 -10.70 -2.73
N ALA A 199 12.31 -9.49 -3.18
CA ALA A 199 10.99 -9.05 -3.68
C ALA A 199 11.12 -8.68 -5.17
N VAL A 200 10.88 -9.63 -6.06
CA VAL A 200 11.21 -9.53 -7.49
C VAL A 200 10.02 -9.83 -8.39
N GLY A 201 9.93 -9.13 -9.53
CA GLY A 201 8.89 -9.37 -10.54
C GLY A 201 7.49 -9.18 -9.97
N GLY A 202 6.62 -10.18 -10.08
CA GLY A 202 5.28 -10.12 -9.46
C GLY A 202 5.32 -9.92 -7.94
N GLY A 203 6.34 -10.47 -7.25
CA GLY A 203 6.53 -10.26 -5.82
C GLY A 203 6.97 -8.83 -5.49
N HIS A 204 7.68 -8.19 -6.40
CA HIS A 204 7.98 -6.76 -6.30
C HIS A 204 6.70 -5.91 -6.34
N ILE A 205 5.68 -6.36 -7.09
CA ILE A 205 4.41 -5.63 -7.22
C ILE A 205 3.52 -5.88 -5.99
N LEU A 206 3.56 -7.08 -5.43
CA LEU A 206 2.82 -7.38 -4.20
C LEU A 206 3.27 -6.55 -3.00
N HIS A 207 4.57 -6.20 -2.87
CA HIS A 207 4.96 -5.27 -1.80
C HIS A 207 4.50 -3.84 -2.09
N MET A 208 4.61 -3.38 -3.35
CA MET A 208 4.21 -2.01 -3.72
C MET A 208 2.71 -1.75 -3.58
N VAL A 209 1.85 -2.77 -3.72
CA VAL A 209 0.40 -2.62 -3.56
C VAL A 209 -0.04 -2.71 -2.09
N CYS A 210 0.83 -3.17 -1.19
CA CYS A 210 0.62 -2.99 0.24
C CYS A 210 0.75 -1.50 0.61
N ASP A 211 0.11 -1.09 1.70
CA ASP A 211 0.07 0.32 2.10
C ASP A 211 1.40 0.79 2.70
N ILE A 212 2.14 -0.14 3.32
CA ILE A 212 3.43 0.09 3.99
C ILE A 212 4.37 -1.06 3.68
N THR A 213 5.65 -0.78 3.43
CA THR A 213 6.72 -1.77 3.33
C THR A 213 7.80 -1.55 4.39
N ILE A 214 8.02 -2.56 5.22
CA ILE A 214 9.13 -2.64 6.18
C ILE A 214 10.12 -3.67 5.64
N ALA A 215 11.35 -3.23 5.36
CA ALA A 215 12.37 -4.05 4.73
C ALA A 215 13.46 -4.47 5.73
N ALA A 216 13.92 -5.72 5.65
CA ALA A 216 15.18 -6.11 6.27
C ALA A 216 16.37 -5.51 5.49
N ASP A 217 17.49 -5.33 6.17
CA ASP A 217 18.78 -4.94 5.58
C ASP A 217 19.27 -5.89 4.47
N ASN A 218 18.84 -7.16 4.50
CA ASN A 218 19.11 -8.14 3.45
C ASN A 218 18.12 -8.09 2.26
N ALA A 219 17.14 -7.19 2.25
CA ALA A 219 16.11 -7.14 1.22
C ALA A 219 16.67 -6.67 -0.13
N VAL A 220 16.13 -7.26 -1.20
CA VAL A 220 16.53 -6.99 -2.59
C VAL A 220 15.30 -6.82 -3.46
N PHE A 221 15.22 -5.69 -4.17
CA PHE A 221 14.05 -5.24 -4.90
C PHE A 221 14.34 -5.13 -6.39
N GLY A 222 13.37 -5.44 -7.24
CA GLY A 222 13.45 -5.05 -8.65
C GLY A 222 12.50 -5.78 -9.58
N GLN A 223 12.45 -5.29 -10.81
CA GLN A 223 11.65 -5.89 -11.88
C GLN A 223 12.53 -6.75 -12.79
N THR A 224 12.00 -7.89 -13.22
CA THR A 224 12.65 -8.80 -14.18
C THR A 224 11.86 -8.96 -15.47
N GLY A 225 10.66 -8.38 -15.56
CA GLY A 225 9.71 -8.58 -16.65
C GLY A 225 10.35 -8.54 -18.04
N PRO A 226 11.01 -7.44 -18.44
CA PRO A 226 11.62 -7.34 -19.77
C PRO A 226 12.68 -8.41 -20.06
N LYS A 227 13.38 -8.94 -19.04
CA LYS A 227 14.34 -10.05 -19.20
C LYS A 227 13.68 -11.41 -19.40
N VAL A 228 12.42 -11.57 -18.97
CA VAL A 228 11.65 -12.84 -19.07
C VAL A 228 10.44 -12.73 -20.01
N GLY A 229 10.40 -11.69 -20.85
CA GLY A 229 9.29 -11.45 -21.78
C GLY A 229 7.96 -11.24 -21.07
N SER A 230 7.93 -10.40 -20.05
CA SER A 230 6.74 -10.04 -19.26
C SER A 230 6.78 -8.56 -18.87
N PHE A 231 5.66 -8.03 -18.38
CA PHE A 231 5.55 -6.67 -17.83
C PHE A 231 4.27 -6.57 -16.99
N ASP A 232 4.18 -5.55 -16.15
CA ASP A 232 2.94 -5.16 -15.48
C ASP A 232 2.68 -3.68 -15.76
N ALA A 233 1.68 -3.43 -16.61
CA ALA A 233 1.27 -2.09 -17.04
C ALA A 233 0.22 -1.45 -16.12
N GLY A 234 -0.15 -2.11 -15.01
CA GLY A 234 -1.08 -1.63 -14.00
C GLY A 234 -0.33 -1.02 -12.81
N TYR A 235 -0.64 -1.47 -11.60
CA TYR A 235 0.04 -1.01 -10.38
C TYR A 235 1.55 -1.29 -10.40
N GLY A 236 2.01 -2.31 -11.14
CA GLY A 236 3.43 -2.61 -11.25
C GLY A 236 4.27 -1.51 -11.89
N SER A 237 3.68 -0.59 -12.66
CA SER A 237 4.41 0.51 -13.30
C SER A 237 3.81 1.89 -13.00
N THR A 238 2.49 2.04 -13.06
CA THR A 238 1.83 3.33 -12.84
C THR A 238 1.89 3.78 -11.38
N HIS A 239 1.60 2.86 -10.44
CA HIS A 239 1.71 3.11 -9.01
C HIS A 239 3.16 3.20 -8.55
N MET A 240 4.06 2.35 -9.11
CA MET A 240 5.51 2.51 -8.91
C MET A 240 5.97 3.95 -9.20
N ALA A 241 5.50 4.56 -10.28
CA ALA A 241 5.85 5.94 -10.62
C ALA A 241 5.29 6.98 -9.63
N ARG A 242 4.25 6.66 -8.86
CA ARG A 242 3.76 7.49 -7.75
C ARG A 242 4.62 7.37 -6.50
N LEU A 243 5.20 6.18 -6.27
CA LEU A 243 6.10 5.93 -5.13
C LEU A 243 7.49 6.56 -5.36
N VAL A 244 8.16 6.22 -6.46
CA VAL A 244 9.59 6.57 -6.68
C VAL A 244 9.81 7.64 -7.75
N GLY A 245 8.73 8.17 -8.34
CA GLY A 245 8.79 9.11 -9.45
C GLY A 245 9.11 8.47 -10.81
N GLN A 246 8.81 9.21 -11.89
CA GLN A 246 8.87 8.72 -13.27
C GLN A 246 10.27 8.23 -13.71
N LYS A 247 11.34 8.90 -13.27
CA LYS A 247 12.71 8.54 -13.67
C LYS A 247 13.14 7.20 -13.08
N LYS A 248 12.94 6.99 -11.78
CA LYS A 248 13.28 5.73 -11.12
C LYS A 248 12.38 4.59 -11.56
N ALA A 249 11.08 4.80 -11.71
CA ALA A 249 10.18 3.75 -12.18
C ALA A 249 10.59 3.22 -13.57
N ARG A 250 10.95 4.11 -14.50
CA ARG A 250 11.47 3.73 -15.82
C ARG A 250 12.83 3.04 -15.74
N GLU A 251 13.72 3.48 -14.86
CA GLU A 251 15.01 2.83 -14.65
C GLU A 251 14.87 1.39 -14.14
N ILE A 252 14.02 1.17 -13.13
CA ILE A 252 13.72 -0.14 -12.57
C ILE A 252 13.20 -1.08 -13.67
N TRP A 253 12.22 -0.63 -14.46
CA TRP A 253 11.65 -1.44 -15.54
C TRP A 253 12.60 -1.64 -16.72
N PHE A 254 13.20 -0.59 -17.26
CA PHE A 254 13.99 -0.66 -18.50
C PHE A 254 15.33 -1.35 -18.31
N LEU A 255 15.98 -1.16 -17.15
CA LEU A 255 17.28 -1.78 -16.89
C LEU A 255 17.15 -3.14 -16.21
N ALA A 256 16.00 -3.44 -15.58
CA ALA A 256 15.77 -4.67 -14.83
C ALA A 256 16.94 -4.99 -13.88
N ARG A 257 17.39 -3.95 -13.15
CA ARG A 257 18.40 -4.01 -12.09
C ARG A 257 17.72 -4.36 -10.77
N LEU A 258 18.53 -4.91 -9.86
CA LEU A 258 18.15 -5.14 -8.48
C LEU A 258 18.76 -4.05 -7.60
N TYR A 259 18.02 -3.66 -6.57
CA TYR A 259 18.36 -2.60 -5.62
C TYR A 259 18.32 -3.18 -4.21
N ASN A 260 19.28 -2.79 -3.38
CA ASN A 260 19.31 -3.19 -1.97
C ASN A 260 18.29 -2.38 -1.14
N ALA A 261 18.11 -2.77 0.13
CA ALA A 261 17.17 -2.13 1.04
C ALA A 261 17.41 -0.63 1.24
N GLN A 262 18.67 -0.19 1.30
CA GLN A 262 19.01 1.23 1.47
C GLN A 262 18.68 2.04 0.21
N GLU A 263 19.04 1.53 -0.98
CA GLU A 263 18.67 2.18 -2.24
C GLU A 263 17.15 2.29 -2.39
N ALA A 264 16.41 1.26 -1.97
CA ALA A 264 14.95 1.27 -1.94
C ALA A 264 14.40 2.33 -0.98
N LEU A 265 15.02 2.51 0.20
CA LEU A 265 14.65 3.56 1.15
C LEU A 265 14.93 4.96 0.57
N ASP A 266 16.12 5.16 0.01
CA ASP A 266 16.57 6.45 -0.54
C ASP A 266 15.69 6.93 -1.69
N MET A 267 15.11 6.01 -2.47
CA MET A 267 14.20 6.35 -3.56
C MET A 267 12.72 6.43 -3.16
N GLY A 268 12.38 6.20 -1.89
CA GLY A 268 11.00 6.21 -1.39
C GLY A 268 10.17 4.96 -1.74
N LEU A 269 10.82 3.85 -2.08
CA LEU A 269 10.15 2.58 -2.41
C LEU A 269 9.69 1.80 -1.17
N VAL A 270 10.37 2.00 -0.03
CA VAL A 270 10.06 1.37 1.26
C VAL A 270 10.04 2.40 2.38
N ASN A 271 9.28 2.14 3.45
CA ASN A 271 9.08 3.09 4.54
C ASN A 271 10.24 3.11 5.55
N THR A 272 10.83 1.95 5.82
CA THR A 272 11.97 1.80 6.73
C THR A 272 12.78 0.56 6.43
N VAL A 273 14.05 0.60 6.82
CA VAL A 273 14.98 -0.54 6.78
C VAL A 273 15.41 -0.88 8.20
N VAL A 274 15.40 -2.16 8.56
CA VAL A 274 15.82 -2.65 9.88
C VAL A 274 16.71 -3.87 9.74
N PRO A 275 17.55 -4.21 10.74
CA PRO A 275 18.29 -5.46 10.73
C PRO A 275 17.35 -6.66 10.57
N LEU A 276 17.73 -7.67 9.77
CA LEU A 276 16.91 -8.87 9.53
C LEU A 276 16.35 -9.49 10.82
N GLY A 277 17.17 -9.63 11.86
CA GLY A 277 16.75 -10.18 13.16
C GLY A 277 15.75 -9.33 13.95
N ARG A 278 15.46 -8.11 13.49
CA ARG A 278 14.50 -7.16 14.07
C ARG A 278 13.27 -6.96 13.19
N LEU A 279 13.23 -7.54 11.99
CA LEU A 279 12.18 -7.31 11.00
C LEU A 279 10.78 -7.59 11.56
N GLU A 280 10.56 -8.79 12.09
CA GLU A 280 9.25 -9.18 12.63
C GLU A 280 8.85 -8.33 13.83
N SER A 281 9.73 -8.20 14.82
CA SER A 281 9.44 -7.38 16.01
C SER A 281 9.13 -5.92 15.68
N THR A 282 9.74 -5.35 14.64
CA THR A 282 9.48 -3.96 14.22
C THR A 282 8.13 -3.88 13.48
N THR A 283 7.85 -4.85 12.62
CA THR A 283 6.58 -4.94 11.90
C THR A 283 5.41 -5.09 12.86
N GLU A 284 5.54 -5.93 13.88
CA GLU A 284 4.54 -6.09 14.95
C GLU A 284 4.30 -4.77 15.71
N GLN A 285 5.36 -4.02 16.02
CA GLN A 285 5.25 -2.71 16.66
C GLN A 285 4.46 -1.72 15.78
N TRP A 286 4.80 -1.61 14.49
CA TRP A 286 4.06 -0.75 13.56
C TRP A 286 2.59 -1.16 13.43
N CYS A 287 2.32 -2.47 13.40
CA CYS A 287 0.95 -3.00 13.38
C CYS A 287 0.17 -2.63 14.65
N ARG A 288 0.79 -2.71 15.84
CA ARG A 288 0.16 -2.27 17.10
C ARG A 288 -0.13 -0.77 17.11
N GLU A 289 0.76 0.04 16.54
CA GLU A 289 0.56 1.49 16.41
C GLU A 289 -0.63 1.78 15.49
N ILE A 290 -0.76 1.03 14.38
CA ILE A 290 -1.90 1.11 13.47
C ILE A 290 -3.21 0.72 14.19
N VAL A 291 -3.24 -0.42 14.88
CA VAL A 291 -4.46 -0.94 15.55
C VAL A 291 -4.94 -0.02 16.68
N ARG A 292 -4.04 0.78 17.29
CA ARG A 292 -4.41 1.76 18.32
C ARG A 292 -5.19 2.96 17.76
N ASN A 293 -5.12 3.21 16.45
CA ASN A 293 -5.77 4.35 15.81
C ASN A 293 -7.25 4.07 15.47
N SER A 294 -8.01 5.12 15.16
CA SER A 294 -9.41 4.99 14.75
C SER A 294 -9.56 4.14 13.49
N PRO A 295 -10.27 3.00 13.52
CA PRO A 295 -10.42 2.12 12.36
C PRO A 295 -11.19 2.80 11.22
N THR A 296 -12.19 3.62 11.55
CA THR A 296 -12.93 4.40 10.55
C THR A 296 -12.04 5.44 9.87
N ALA A 297 -11.18 6.13 10.62
CA ALA A 297 -10.26 7.11 10.06
C ALA A 297 -9.25 6.44 9.11
N LEU A 298 -8.68 5.30 9.51
CA LEU A 298 -7.74 4.52 8.69
C LEU A 298 -8.40 4.00 7.40
N ARG A 299 -9.65 3.51 7.48
CA ARG A 299 -10.43 3.10 6.31
C ARG A 299 -10.62 4.25 5.32
N LEU A 300 -11.09 5.40 5.80
CA LEU A 300 -11.37 6.57 4.95
C LEU A 300 -10.10 7.16 4.33
N ILE A 301 -9.01 7.28 5.11
CA ILE A 301 -7.77 7.86 4.56
C ILE A 301 -7.16 6.95 3.50
N LYS A 302 -7.19 5.63 3.69
CA LYS A 302 -6.81 4.66 2.66
C LYS A 302 -7.66 4.81 1.40
N ALA A 303 -9.00 4.86 1.55
CA ALA A 303 -9.91 5.03 0.41
C ALA A 303 -9.68 6.37 -0.32
N ALA A 304 -9.42 7.46 0.41
CA ALA A 304 -9.15 8.78 -0.15
C ALA A 304 -7.82 8.83 -0.94
N MET A 305 -6.76 8.21 -0.40
CA MET A 305 -5.48 8.07 -1.10
C MET A 305 -5.66 7.26 -2.38
N ASN A 306 -6.40 6.15 -2.33
CA ASN A 306 -6.71 5.34 -3.51
C ASN A 306 -7.53 6.10 -4.55
N ALA A 307 -8.50 6.91 -4.13
CA ALA A 307 -9.34 7.72 -5.03
C ALA A 307 -8.55 8.71 -5.89
N ALA A 308 -7.38 9.17 -5.43
CA ALA A 308 -6.50 10.03 -6.20
C ALA A 308 -5.84 9.31 -7.41
N GLU A 309 -5.78 7.97 -7.39
CA GLU A 309 -5.13 7.16 -8.41
C GLU A 309 -6.13 6.32 -9.22
N ASP A 310 -7.16 5.78 -8.57
CA ASP A 310 -8.00 4.71 -9.11
C ASP A 310 -9.27 5.26 -9.83
N GLY A 311 -9.38 6.58 -9.97
CA GLY A 311 -10.49 7.25 -10.67
C GLY A 311 -11.86 6.86 -10.11
N GLN A 312 -12.80 6.48 -10.98
CA GLN A 312 -14.15 6.07 -10.56
C GLN A 312 -14.16 4.88 -9.59
N ALA A 313 -13.20 3.97 -9.68
CA ALA A 313 -13.11 2.83 -8.77
C ALA A 313 -12.76 3.26 -7.34
N GLY A 314 -11.83 4.21 -7.19
CA GLY A 314 -11.50 4.74 -5.87
C GLY A 314 -12.60 5.65 -5.31
N ILE A 315 -13.26 6.45 -6.17
CA ILE A 315 -14.46 7.22 -5.78
C ILE A 315 -15.59 6.28 -5.32
N GLN A 316 -15.79 5.15 -5.97
CA GLN A 316 -16.78 4.15 -5.54
C GLN A 316 -16.49 3.64 -4.13
N GLN A 317 -15.23 3.33 -3.82
CA GLN A 317 -14.83 2.87 -2.49
C GLN A 317 -15.09 3.95 -1.44
N LEU A 318 -14.60 5.18 -1.67
CA LEU A 318 -14.78 6.30 -0.75
C LEU A 318 -16.27 6.67 -0.57
N GLY A 319 -17.05 6.68 -1.66
CA GLY A 319 -18.48 6.96 -1.63
C GLY A 319 -19.29 5.88 -0.91
N GLY A 320 -18.88 4.61 -1.04
CA GLY A 320 -19.41 3.50 -0.26
C GLY A 320 -19.18 3.68 1.23
N ASP A 321 -17.97 4.12 1.63
CA ASP A 321 -17.66 4.41 3.02
C ASP A 321 -18.43 5.64 3.54
N ALA A 322 -18.62 6.68 2.74
CA ALA A 322 -19.46 7.82 3.09
C ALA A 322 -20.93 7.42 3.30
N THR A 323 -21.44 6.52 2.46
CA THR A 323 -22.81 5.97 2.59
C THR A 323 -22.98 5.20 3.90
N MET A 324 -21.99 4.37 4.26
CA MET A 324 -21.97 3.64 5.53
C MET A 324 -22.04 4.59 6.75
N LEU A 325 -21.35 5.73 6.70
CA LEU A 325 -21.38 6.73 7.77
C LEU A 325 -22.72 7.46 7.80
N PHE A 326 -23.28 7.80 6.64
CA PHE A 326 -24.58 8.43 6.55
C PHE A 326 -25.70 7.54 7.13
N TYR A 327 -25.61 6.22 6.95
CA TYR A 327 -26.56 5.26 7.53
C TYR A 327 -26.52 5.19 9.08
N GLN A 328 -25.47 5.71 9.70
CA GLN A 328 -25.37 5.82 11.17
C GLN A 328 -26.00 7.13 11.70
N SER A 329 -26.30 8.09 10.83
CA SER A 329 -26.88 9.37 11.22
C SER A 329 -28.39 9.28 11.46
N GLU A 330 -28.91 10.19 12.28
CA GLU A 330 -30.36 10.35 12.46
C GLU A 330 -31.07 10.73 11.14
N GLU A 331 -30.41 11.53 10.28
CA GLU A 331 -30.93 11.94 8.98
C GLU A 331 -31.10 10.75 8.02
N GLY A 332 -30.09 9.89 7.91
CA GLY A 332 -30.18 8.67 7.10
C GLY A 332 -31.28 7.73 7.59
N ASN A 333 -31.45 7.61 8.92
CA ASN A 333 -32.46 6.75 9.52
C ASN A 333 -33.89 7.29 9.35
N GLU A 334 -34.11 8.61 9.36
CA GLU A 334 -35.42 9.23 9.08
C GLU A 334 -35.97 8.82 7.72
N GLY A 335 -35.13 8.82 6.67
CA GLY A 335 -35.55 8.39 5.34
C GLY A 335 -36.00 6.93 5.30
N ARG A 336 -35.25 6.05 5.98
CA ARG A 336 -35.59 4.63 6.11
C ARG A 336 -36.91 4.43 6.86
N GLU A 337 -37.08 5.09 7.99
CA GLU A 337 -38.25 4.95 8.86
C GLU A 337 -39.51 5.49 8.18
N ALA A 338 -39.44 6.67 7.58
CA ALA A 338 -40.55 7.25 6.84
C ALA A 338 -41.04 6.34 5.71
N TYR A 339 -40.12 5.70 4.97
CA TYR A 339 -40.46 4.73 3.94
C TYR A 339 -41.19 3.50 4.50
N LEU A 340 -40.68 2.90 5.59
CA LEU A 340 -41.29 1.73 6.24
C LEU A 340 -42.67 2.05 6.82
N GLU A 341 -42.82 3.23 7.41
CA GLU A 341 -44.07 3.73 8.00
C GLU A 341 -45.04 4.31 6.95
N LYS A 342 -44.64 4.37 5.68
CA LYS A 342 -45.42 4.93 4.56
C LYS A 342 -45.88 6.37 4.82
N ARG A 343 -45.02 7.18 5.43
CA ARG A 343 -45.24 8.61 5.66
C ARG A 343 -44.19 9.44 4.91
N PRO A 344 -44.47 10.73 4.64
CA PRO A 344 -43.42 11.65 4.20
C PRO A 344 -42.29 11.76 5.25
N PRO A 345 -41.01 11.84 4.85
CA PRO A 345 -39.91 12.11 5.78
C PRO A 345 -39.91 13.57 6.23
N ASN A 346 -39.53 13.82 7.47
CA ASN A 346 -39.32 15.16 8.01
C ASN A 346 -37.83 15.48 8.11
N PHE A 347 -37.26 16.03 7.03
CA PHE A 347 -35.85 16.46 7.01
C PHE A 347 -35.64 17.90 7.51
N GLU A 348 -36.71 18.67 7.77
CA GLU A 348 -36.58 20.06 8.25
C GLU A 348 -35.92 20.14 9.64
N LYS A 349 -36.02 19.06 10.42
CA LYS A 349 -35.39 18.94 11.74
C LYS A 349 -33.86 18.87 11.70
N PHE A 350 -33.26 18.59 10.53
CA PHE A 350 -31.81 18.52 10.37
C PHE A 350 -31.27 19.83 9.80
N ARG A 351 -30.37 20.47 10.56
CA ARG A 351 -29.76 21.74 10.15
C ARG A 351 -28.82 21.50 8.97
N ARG A 352 -29.05 22.22 7.86
CA ARG A 352 -28.12 22.27 6.73
C ARG A 352 -26.82 22.94 7.18
N LEU A 353 -25.73 22.19 7.20
CA LEU A 353 -24.38 22.68 7.48
C LEU A 353 -23.80 23.36 6.22
N PRO A 354 -22.92 24.37 6.35
CA PRO A 354 -22.35 25.11 5.23
C PRO A 354 -21.33 24.32 4.41
#